data_AF-A0A943K629-F1
#
_entry.id   AF-A0A943K629-F1
#
_cell.length_a   1.000
_cell.length_b   1.000
_cell.length_c   1.000
_cell.angle_alpha   90.00
_cell.angle_beta   90.00
_cell.angle_gamma   90.00
#
_symmetry.space_group_name_H-M   'P 1'
#
loop_
_entity.id
_entity.type
_entity.pdbx_description
1 polymer ?
#
loop_
_entity_poly.entity_id
_entity_poly.type
_entity_poly.pdbx_seq_one_letter_code
_entity_poly.pdbx_strand_id
1 'polypeptide(L)'
;MSKTLGSLSVGAKIEVPVLSAYQSRFGSKIVFKIADKNHSGYPSNSVTLITEKIIQNMASDAKEPSNSNSDRKNYGNNRHIYSNLLQWLNCNAAAGAWYSAKHSADQAPTTKNTHVTYNPYTSWAGFLAMLDPKFVAELMETTLTVVKSSTDGGSYETFKAKMFLASTTEVGLANENNIAEGSLLALFSNDASRVAYPTAQCVNNADGYTNSGFATSKGWYWWLRTPDSSGAIIVRCVHSVGSLNYDHAYSGNNGVRPLCNLKSSISVSDSPNSDGNYTVIYNSAPSAPPSITAPATCY
;
A
#
# COMPACT_ATOMS: atom_id res chain seq x y z
N MET A 1 -18.13 -14.27 -21.36
CA MET A 1 -18.18 -14.78 -19.97
C MET A 1 -17.12 -14.01 -19.25
N SER A 2 -17.47 -13.27 -18.19
CA SER A 2 -16.52 -12.47 -17.40
C SER A 2 -15.30 -13.31 -17.04
N LYS A 3 -14.10 -12.81 -17.34
CA LYS A 3 -12.86 -13.40 -16.84
C LYS A 3 -12.82 -13.31 -15.32
N THR A 4 -12.07 -14.21 -14.70
CA THR A 4 -11.77 -14.11 -13.26
C THR A 4 -10.43 -13.43 -13.06
N LEU A 5 -10.26 -12.75 -11.93
CA LEU A 5 -9.00 -12.09 -11.58
C LEU A 5 -7.81 -13.06 -11.62
N GLY A 6 -8.00 -14.30 -11.13
CA GLY A 6 -6.98 -15.34 -11.14
C GLY A 6 -6.57 -15.84 -12.53
N SER A 7 -7.45 -15.67 -13.53
CA SER A 7 -7.17 -16.05 -14.92
C SER A 7 -6.22 -15.08 -15.64
N LEU A 8 -6.08 -13.85 -15.12
CA LEU A 8 -5.17 -12.86 -15.70
C LEU A 8 -3.70 -13.22 -15.45
N SER A 9 -2.81 -12.79 -16.34
CA SER A 9 -1.37 -12.99 -16.20
C SER A 9 -0.77 -12.08 -15.13
N VAL A 10 0.37 -12.48 -14.57
CA VAL A 10 1.20 -11.57 -13.77
C VAL A 10 1.56 -10.34 -14.62
N GLY A 11 1.48 -9.15 -14.03
CA GLY A 11 1.65 -7.87 -14.72
C GLY A 11 0.38 -7.30 -15.38
N ALA A 12 -0.70 -8.09 -15.52
CA ALA A 12 -1.99 -7.54 -15.94
C ALA A 12 -2.50 -6.50 -14.95
N LYS A 13 -3.27 -5.53 -15.43
CA LYS A 13 -3.69 -4.36 -14.66
C LYS A 13 -5.18 -4.36 -14.40
N ILE A 14 -5.59 -3.95 -13.21
CA ILE A 14 -6.97 -3.58 -12.90
C ILE A 14 -7.03 -2.12 -12.47
N GLU A 15 -8.17 -1.47 -12.68
CA GLU A 15 -8.43 -0.12 -12.21
C GLU A 15 -9.51 -0.11 -11.10
N VAL A 16 -9.23 0.63 -10.03
CA VAL A 16 -10.12 0.76 -8.86
C VAL A 16 -10.56 2.21 -8.75
N PRO A 17 -11.87 2.51 -8.73
CA PRO A 17 -12.36 3.87 -8.58
C PRO A 17 -11.94 4.50 -7.26
N VAL A 18 -11.61 5.80 -7.32
CA VAL A 18 -11.39 6.66 -6.16
C VAL A 18 -12.65 7.50 -5.95
N LEU A 19 -13.11 7.62 -4.71
CA LEU A 19 -14.29 8.44 -4.40
C LEU A 19 -14.03 9.91 -4.78
N SER A 20 -15.06 10.58 -5.30
CA SER A 20 -14.97 11.92 -5.89
C SER A 20 -14.23 12.94 -5.02
N ALA A 21 -14.45 12.91 -3.71
CA ALA A 21 -13.81 13.78 -2.73
C ALA A 21 -12.27 13.69 -2.70
N TYR A 22 -11.67 12.60 -3.21
CA TYR A 22 -10.23 12.34 -3.14
C TYR A 22 -9.54 12.27 -4.52
N GLN A 23 -10.29 12.51 -5.61
CA GLN A 23 -9.74 12.39 -6.96
C GLN A 23 -8.69 13.46 -7.29
N SER A 24 -8.74 14.63 -6.64
CA SER A 24 -7.67 15.62 -6.75
C SER A 24 -6.31 15.09 -6.28
N ARG A 25 -6.32 14.12 -5.34
CA ARG A 25 -5.13 13.52 -4.74
C ARG A 25 -4.65 12.26 -5.44
N PHE A 26 -5.56 11.42 -5.94
CA PHE A 26 -5.19 10.11 -6.51
C PHE A 26 -5.60 9.92 -7.97
N GLY A 27 -6.30 10.88 -8.56
CA GLY A 27 -6.99 10.71 -9.84
C GLY A 27 -8.32 10.00 -9.66
N SER A 28 -9.05 9.81 -10.77
CA SER A 28 -10.36 9.14 -10.76
C SER A 28 -10.26 7.65 -10.43
N LYS A 29 -9.08 7.04 -10.65
CA LYS A 29 -8.82 5.62 -10.41
C LYS A 29 -7.39 5.41 -9.94
N ILE A 30 -7.17 4.38 -9.11
CA ILE A 30 -5.86 3.82 -8.83
C ILE A 30 -5.72 2.52 -9.62
N VAL A 31 -4.63 2.39 -10.37
CA VAL A 31 -4.31 1.17 -11.13
C VAL A 31 -3.47 0.24 -10.29
N PHE A 32 -3.85 -1.04 -10.26
CA PHE A 32 -3.11 -2.11 -9.61
C PHE A 32 -2.59 -3.10 -10.67
N LYS A 33 -1.40 -3.65 -10.45
CA LYS A 33 -0.78 -4.74 -11.23
C LYS A 33 -0.86 -6.03 -10.44
N ILE A 34 -1.12 -7.15 -11.13
CA ILE A 34 -0.98 -8.49 -10.55
C ILE A 34 0.49 -8.75 -10.26
N ALA A 35 0.81 -8.90 -8.97
CA ALA A 35 2.14 -9.18 -8.49
C ALA A 35 2.43 -10.68 -8.42
N ASP A 36 1.47 -11.47 -7.95
CA ASP A 36 1.56 -12.93 -7.88
C ASP A 36 0.17 -13.55 -7.66
N LYS A 37 0.08 -14.88 -7.70
CA LYS A 37 -1.17 -15.64 -7.59
C LYS A 37 -0.97 -16.90 -6.76
N ASN A 38 -1.83 -17.12 -5.76
CA ASN A 38 -1.89 -18.34 -4.95
C ASN A 38 -0.51 -18.81 -4.42
N HIS A 39 0.32 -17.86 -3.98
CA HIS A 39 1.65 -18.16 -3.44
C HIS A 39 1.58 -18.50 -1.96
N SER A 40 2.57 -19.27 -1.49
CA SER A 40 2.62 -19.78 -0.12
C SER A 40 2.70 -18.65 0.92
N GLY A 41 2.08 -18.85 2.08
CA GLY A 41 2.05 -17.88 3.19
C GLY A 41 0.96 -16.81 3.08
N TYR A 42 0.19 -16.82 1.98
CA TYR A 42 -0.85 -15.83 1.70
C TYR A 42 -2.24 -16.52 1.65
N PRO A 43 -3.34 -15.76 1.68
CA PRO A 43 -4.67 -16.35 1.66
C PRO A 43 -4.86 -17.30 0.47
N SER A 44 -5.42 -18.48 0.71
CA SER A 44 -5.64 -19.47 -0.35
C SER A 44 -6.52 -18.91 -1.47
N ASN A 45 -6.23 -19.28 -2.72
CA ASN A 45 -6.97 -18.82 -3.88
C ASN A 45 -7.00 -17.28 -3.99
N SER A 46 -5.94 -16.59 -3.57
CA SER A 46 -5.81 -15.14 -3.73
C SER A 46 -4.99 -14.74 -4.96
N VAL A 47 -5.18 -13.49 -5.35
CA VAL A 47 -4.30 -12.74 -6.25
C VAL A 47 -3.72 -11.58 -5.47
N THR A 48 -2.40 -11.49 -5.45
CA THR A 48 -1.67 -10.38 -4.84
C THR A 48 -1.52 -9.27 -5.87
N LEU A 49 -1.95 -8.08 -5.48
CA LEU A 49 -1.89 -6.88 -6.30
C LEU A 49 -0.89 -5.89 -5.69
N ILE A 50 -0.29 -5.03 -6.52
CA ILE A 50 0.49 -3.86 -6.11
C ILE A 50 0.05 -2.65 -6.91
N THR A 51 0.01 -1.44 -6.33
CA THR A 51 -0.26 -0.25 -7.15
C THR A 51 0.76 -0.13 -8.29
N GLU A 52 0.29 0.18 -9.49
CA GLU A 52 1.13 0.22 -10.67
C GLU A 52 2.24 1.26 -10.53
N LYS A 53 1.85 2.41 -10.00
CA LYS A 53 2.65 3.60 -9.77
C LYS A 53 2.69 3.94 -8.28
N ILE A 54 3.61 4.84 -7.93
CA ILE A 54 3.66 5.46 -6.59
C ILE A 54 2.47 6.41 -6.47
N ILE A 55 1.63 6.18 -5.45
CA ILE A 55 0.36 6.92 -5.29
C ILE A 55 0.53 8.21 -4.51
N GLN A 56 1.52 8.28 -3.62
CA GLN A 56 1.85 9.47 -2.82
C GLN A 56 3.25 9.29 -2.20
N ASN A 57 3.97 10.39 -1.94
CA ASN A 57 5.13 10.37 -1.05
C ASN A 57 4.70 10.65 0.39
N MET A 58 5.11 9.81 1.34
CA MET A 58 4.68 9.89 2.74
C MET A 58 5.80 9.37 3.66
N ALA A 59 5.85 9.86 4.89
CA ALA A 59 6.74 9.29 5.90
C ALA A 59 6.22 7.90 6.29
N SER A 60 7.11 6.94 6.52
CA SER A 60 6.73 5.66 7.09
C SER A 60 6.19 5.88 8.51
N ASP A 61 6.90 6.68 9.30
CA ASP A 61 6.54 6.97 10.69
C ASP A 61 7.10 8.31 11.16
N ALA A 62 6.43 8.96 12.11
CA ALA A 62 6.80 10.27 12.62
C ALA A 62 7.95 10.22 13.63
N LYS A 63 8.66 11.35 13.78
CA LYS A 63 9.53 11.62 14.92
C LYS A 63 8.74 11.58 16.22
N GLU A 64 9.40 11.16 17.30
CA GLU A 64 8.78 10.96 18.60
C GLU A 64 9.47 11.85 19.67
N PRO A 65 9.17 13.17 19.78
CA PRO A 65 9.97 14.12 20.56
C PRO A 65 10.17 13.76 22.05
N SER A 66 9.23 13.00 22.63
CA SER A 66 9.27 12.52 24.00
C SER A 66 9.93 11.14 24.18
N ASN A 67 10.41 10.50 23.11
CA ASN A 67 11.06 9.19 23.20
C ASN A 67 12.40 9.29 23.93
N SER A 68 12.71 8.31 24.78
CA SER A 68 13.98 8.19 25.49
C SER A 68 15.14 7.79 24.58
N ASN A 69 14.86 7.07 23.50
CA ASN A 69 15.80 6.79 22.41
C ASN A 69 15.99 8.06 21.56
N SER A 70 17.19 8.63 21.60
CA SER A 70 17.55 9.86 20.89
C SER A 70 17.40 9.76 19.37
N ASP A 71 17.53 8.57 18.79
CA ASP A 71 17.37 8.40 17.35
C ASP A 71 15.90 8.50 16.96
N ARG A 72 15.01 7.75 17.64
CA ARG A 72 13.55 7.82 17.39
C ARG A 72 12.98 9.21 17.64
N LYS A 73 13.53 9.90 18.64
CA LYS A 73 13.22 11.30 18.92
C LYS A 73 13.37 12.22 17.71
N ASN A 74 14.42 12.00 16.92
CA ASN A 74 14.82 12.92 15.87
C ASN A 74 14.50 12.41 14.45
N TYR A 75 14.32 11.10 14.27
CA TYR A 75 14.27 10.47 12.95
C TYR A 75 13.12 9.46 12.77
N GLY A 76 12.24 9.33 13.77
CA GLY A 76 11.09 8.43 13.76
C GLY A 76 11.43 6.97 13.96
N ASN A 77 10.43 6.09 13.84
CA ASN A 77 10.54 4.70 14.27
C ASN A 77 10.46 3.74 13.09
N ASN A 78 11.44 2.86 12.93
CA ASN A 78 11.43 1.87 11.84
C ASN A 78 10.61 0.61 12.15
N ARG A 79 10.01 0.50 13.34
CA ARG A 79 9.20 -0.66 13.69
C ARG A 79 7.85 -0.63 12.97
N HIS A 80 7.76 -1.32 11.84
CA HIS A 80 6.62 -1.26 10.92
C HIS A 80 5.25 -1.48 11.57
N ILE A 81 5.14 -2.39 12.54
CA ILE A 81 3.86 -2.69 13.21
C ILE A 81 3.30 -1.50 14.01
N TYR A 82 4.14 -0.51 14.32
CA TYR A 82 3.73 0.75 14.94
C TYR A 82 3.54 1.89 13.94
N SER A 83 4.02 1.71 12.71
CA SER A 83 4.11 2.79 11.73
C SER A 83 2.77 3.48 11.47
N ASN A 84 2.82 4.80 11.43
CA ASN A 84 1.72 5.64 11.00
C ASN A 84 1.17 5.22 9.63
N LEU A 85 2.06 4.81 8.71
CA LEU A 85 1.69 4.42 7.35
C LEU A 85 0.85 3.12 7.33
N LEU A 86 1.18 2.13 8.16
CA LEU A 86 0.39 0.92 8.30
C LEU A 86 -1.03 1.23 8.82
N GLN A 87 -1.15 2.12 9.81
CA GLN A 87 -2.43 2.55 10.34
C GLN A 87 -3.27 3.27 9.28
N TRP A 88 -2.68 4.24 8.59
CA TRP A 88 -3.36 5.01 7.55
C TRP A 88 -3.86 4.12 6.41
N LEU A 89 -3.02 3.19 5.92
CA LEU A 89 -3.36 2.26 4.84
C LEU A 89 -4.56 1.35 5.17
N ASN A 90 -4.79 1.05 6.45
CA ASN A 90 -5.81 0.11 6.91
C ASN A 90 -6.99 0.77 7.64
N CYS A 91 -7.13 2.09 7.55
CA CYS A 91 -8.20 2.82 8.23
C CYS A 91 -9.27 3.31 7.26
N ASN A 92 -10.54 3.25 7.70
CA ASN A 92 -11.71 3.78 7.00
C ASN A 92 -12.31 5.02 7.71
N ALA A 93 -11.57 5.61 8.66
CA ALA A 93 -12.03 6.77 9.42
C ALA A 93 -11.93 8.06 8.58
N ALA A 94 -12.73 9.05 8.95
CA ALA A 94 -12.68 10.39 8.38
C ALA A 94 -11.33 11.09 8.67
N ALA A 95 -11.13 12.25 8.03
CA ALA A 95 -9.95 13.08 8.21
C ALA A 95 -9.65 13.36 9.69
N GLY A 96 -8.39 13.19 10.10
CA GLY A 96 -7.96 13.43 11.49
C GLY A 96 -8.30 12.33 12.50
N ALA A 97 -9.02 11.28 12.10
CA ALA A 97 -9.55 10.28 13.04
C ALA A 97 -8.92 8.88 12.91
N TRP A 98 -7.94 8.69 12.01
CA TRP A 98 -7.35 7.37 11.76
C TRP A 98 -6.21 6.99 12.72
N TYR A 99 -5.53 7.97 13.30
CA TYR A 99 -4.34 7.75 14.12
C TYR A 99 -4.70 7.33 15.55
N SER A 100 -3.99 6.33 16.06
CA SER A 100 -3.99 5.97 17.47
C SER A 100 -2.57 5.60 17.90
N ALA A 101 -2.10 6.21 18.99
CA ALA A 101 -0.76 5.99 19.51
C ALA A 101 -0.54 4.51 19.88
N LYS A 102 0.57 3.93 19.44
CA LYS A 102 0.97 2.53 19.67
C LYS A 102 1.83 2.34 20.91
N HIS A 103 2.40 3.42 21.40
CA HIS A 103 3.11 3.51 22.68
C HIS A 103 3.09 4.95 23.19
N SER A 104 3.61 5.19 24.40
CA SER A 104 3.52 6.47 25.09
C SER A 104 4.24 7.64 24.40
N ALA A 105 5.28 7.36 23.63
CA ALA A 105 6.03 8.37 22.87
C ALA A 105 5.55 8.54 21.40
N ASP A 106 4.65 7.67 20.92
CA ASP A 106 4.23 7.63 19.52
C ASP A 106 3.58 8.96 19.11
N GLN A 107 3.85 9.39 17.87
CA GLN A 107 3.33 10.63 17.33
C GLN A 107 2.69 10.42 15.97
N ALA A 108 1.72 11.28 15.69
CA ALA A 108 1.08 11.33 14.40
C ALA A 108 1.90 12.22 13.43
N PRO A 109 1.90 11.95 12.11
CA PRO A 109 2.68 12.67 11.13
C PRO A 109 2.02 14.00 10.72
N THR A 110 1.89 14.91 11.69
CA THR A 110 1.02 16.10 11.58
C THR A 110 1.72 17.35 11.09
N THR A 111 2.97 17.56 11.50
CA THR A 111 3.62 18.87 11.34
C THR A 111 4.99 18.69 10.73
N LYS A 112 5.28 19.49 9.69
CA LYS A 112 6.62 19.52 9.09
C LYS A 112 7.66 19.98 10.10
N ASN A 113 8.88 19.47 9.96
CA ASN A 113 10.05 19.67 10.82
C ASN A 113 9.92 19.11 12.25
N THR A 114 8.72 19.14 12.84
CA THR A 114 8.43 18.56 14.17
C THR A 114 8.23 17.06 14.12
N HIS A 115 7.37 16.56 13.22
CA HIS A 115 6.98 15.15 13.15
C HIS A 115 7.50 14.46 11.89
N VAL A 116 7.48 15.15 10.74
CA VAL A 116 7.97 14.63 9.45
C VAL A 116 8.71 15.73 8.70
N THR A 117 9.56 15.41 7.73
CA THR A 117 10.17 16.47 6.90
C THR A 117 9.18 16.98 5.86
N TYR A 118 8.55 16.05 5.14
CA TYR A 118 7.64 16.36 4.03
C TYR A 118 6.34 15.57 4.15
N ASN A 119 5.32 16.02 3.41
CA ASN A 119 4.05 15.31 3.25
C ASN A 119 3.39 14.86 4.56
N PRO A 120 3.07 15.75 5.51
CA PRO A 120 2.23 15.40 6.65
C PRO A 120 0.85 14.95 6.18
N TYR A 121 0.25 13.97 6.86
CA TYR A 121 -0.94 13.28 6.36
C TYR A 121 -2.01 12.92 7.40
N THR A 122 -1.91 13.46 8.62
CA THR A 122 -2.98 13.28 9.62
C THR A 122 -4.27 13.98 9.26
N SER A 123 -4.21 15.07 8.49
CA SER A 123 -5.39 15.80 8.02
C SER A 123 -6.19 15.06 6.95
N TRP A 124 -5.73 13.89 6.49
CA TRP A 124 -6.43 13.09 5.48
C TRP A 124 -7.27 12.02 6.15
N ALA A 125 -8.31 11.55 5.44
CA ALA A 125 -9.02 10.34 5.84
C ALA A 125 -8.07 9.12 5.80
N GLY A 126 -8.47 8.02 6.42
CA GLY A 126 -7.79 6.74 6.22
C GLY A 126 -7.87 6.30 4.75
N PHE A 127 -6.88 5.56 4.27
CA PHE A 127 -6.78 5.20 2.86
C PHE A 127 -7.99 4.39 2.36
N LEU A 128 -8.55 3.51 3.19
CA LEU A 128 -9.71 2.70 2.81
C LEU A 128 -10.96 3.58 2.60
N ALA A 129 -11.07 4.71 3.29
CA ALA A 129 -12.18 5.66 3.11
C ALA A 129 -12.13 6.41 1.77
N MET A 130 -11.04 6.26 1.01
CA MET A 130 -10.82 6.96 -0.25
C MET A 130 -11.16 6.10 -1.47
N LEU A 131 -11.28 4.79 -1.29
CA LEU A 131 -11.51 3.82 -2.36
C LEU A 131 -13.00 3.47 -2.49
N ASP A 132 -13.37 2.89 -3.62
CA ASP A 132 -14.69 2.29 -3.80
C ASP A 132 -15.00 1.31 -2.65
N PRO A 133 -16.09 1.50 -1.87
CA PRO A 133 -16.46 0.61 -0.78
C PRO A 133 -16.63 -0.85 -1.21
N LYS A 134 -17.02 -1.09 -2.48
CA LYS A 134 -17.13 -2.44 -3.03
C LYS A 134 -15.76 -3.10 -3.16
N PHE A 135 -14.74 -2.35 -3.55
CA PHE A 135 -13.35 -2.83 -3.56
C PHE A 135 -12.87 -3.15 -2.15
N VAL A 136 -13.11 -2.24 -1.21
CA VAL A 136 -12.68 -2.38 0.20
C VAL A 136 -13.30 -3.62 0.86
N ALA A 137 -14.52 -3.97 0.49
CA ALA A 137 -15.21 -5.17 0.96
C ALA A 137 -14.55 -6.47 0.49
N GLU A 138 -13.89 -6.46 -0.67
CA GLU A 138 -13.21 -7.64 -1.25
C GLU A 138 -11.78 -7.84 -0.72
N LEU A 139 -11.22 -6.85 -0.02
CA LEU A 139 -9.87 -6.93 0.54
C LEU A 139 -9.76 -8.05 1.58
N MET A 140 -8.85 -8.99 1.32
CA MET A 140 -8.56 -10.10 2.22
C MET A 140 -7.56 -9.67 3.30
N GLU A 141 -7.86 -9.98 4.55
CA GLU A 141 -6.89 -9.86 5.64
C GLU A 141 -5.74 -10.86 5.43
N THR A 142 -4.51 -10.37 5.50
CA THR A 142 -3.29 -11.14 5.26
C THR A 142 -2.40 -11.09 6.50
N THR A 143 -1.91 -12.25 6.95
CA THR A 143 -0.89 -12.31 8.01
C THR A 143 0.48 -12.18 7.35
N LEU A 144 1.26 -11.21 7.80
CA LEU A 144 2.55 -10.84 7.21
C LEU A 144 3.64 -10.94 8.26
N THR A 145 4.85 -11.28 7.81
CA THR A 145 6.06 -11.24 8.64
C THR A 145 6.84 -9.96 8.36
N VAL A 146 7.43 -9.38 9.40
CA VAL A 146 8.36 -8.25 9.28
C VAL A 146 9.55 -8.43 10.21
N VAL A 147 10.74 -8.06 9.76
CA VAL A 147 11.94 -8.06 10.63
C VAL A 147 11.76 -7.06 11.76
N LYS A 148 12.29 -7.39 12.94
CA LYS A 148 12.32 -6.50 14.10
C LYS A 148 13.77 -6.09 14.39
N SER A 149 13.99 -4.78 14.54
CA SER A 149 15.30 -4.23 14.84
C SER A 149 15.87 -4.79 16.14
N SER A 150 17.20 -4.92 16.21
CA SER A 150 17.94 -5.21 17.43
C SER A 150 17.63 -4.23 18.58
N THR A 151 17.26 -2.98 18.26
CA THR A 151 16.81 -1.99 19.25
C THR A 151 15.53 -2.42 19.98
N ASP A 152 14.70 -3.25 19.34
CA ASP A 152 13.46 -3.82 19.92
C ASP A 152 13.60 -5.31 20.26
N GLY A 153 14.84 -5.80 20.39
CA GLY A 153 15.16 -7.19 20.74
C GLY A 153 15.37 -8.14 19.57
N GLY A 154 15.45 -7.65 18.32
CA GLY A 154 15.82 -8.45 17.14
C GLY A 154 14.75 -9.47 16.70
N SER A 155 15.10 -10.40 15.82
CA SER A 155 14.19 -11.42 15.24
C SER A 155 13.13 -10.81 14.31
N TYR A 156 11.89 -11.29 14.37
CA TYR A 156 10.77 -10.89 13.53
C TYR A 156 9.47 -10.79 14.31
N GLU A 157 8.47 -10.15 13.72
CA GLU A 157 7.10 -10.04 14.20
C GLU A 157 6.11 -10.41 13.10
N THR A 158 4.90 -10.78 13.51
CA THR A 158 3.79 -10.98 12.58
C THR A 158 2.68 -9.98 12.85
N PHE A 159 2.05 -9.49 11.80
CA PHE A 159 0.90 -8.60 11.89
C PHE A 159 -0.13 -8.93 10.80
N LYS A 160 -1.34 -8.39 10.95
CA LYS A 160 -2.40 -8.56 9.96
C LYS A 160 -2.75 -7.24 9.31
N ALA A 161 -2.96 -7.25 8.00
CA ALA A 161 -3.35 -6.08 7.24
C ALA A 161 -4.15 -6.47 5.98
N LYS A 162 -4.99 -5.55 5.50
CA LYS A 162 -5.67 -5.61 4.20
C LYS A 162 -4.85 -4.95 3.10
N MET A 163 -4.24 -3.81 3.43
CA MET A 163 -3.28 -3.09 2.58
C MET A 163 -1.92 -3.08 3.29
N PHE A 164 -0.84 -3.42 2.59
CA PHE A 164 0.49 -3.54 3.19
C PHE A 164 1.61 -3.16 2.23
N LEU A 165 2.81 -2.87 2.73
CA LEU A 165 3.98 -2.66 1.87
C LEU A 165 4.70 -3.98 1.61
N ALA A 166 5.36 -4.08 0.45
CA ALA A 166 6.22 -5.22 0.14
C ALA A 166 7.42 -5.28 1.09
N SER A 167 8.00 -6.47 1.27
CA SER A 167 9.28 -6.67 1.96
C SER A 167 10.44 -6.72 0.96
N THR A 168 11.69 -6.68 1.45
CA THR A 168 12.87 -6.95 0.62
C THR A 168 12.80 -8.35 0.01
N THR A 169 12.36 -9.36 0.77
CA THR A 169 12.17 -10.74 0.29
C THR A 169 11.20 -10.80 -0.90
N GLU A 170 10.03 -10.15 -0.77
CA GLU A 170 8.98 -10.19 -1.80
C GLU A 170 9.38 -9.53 -3.12
N VAL A 171 10.29 -8.56 -3.08
CA VAL A 171 10.77 -7.85 -4.27
C VAL A 171 12.07 -8.44 -4.81
N GLY A 172 12.61 -9.50 -4.19
CA GLY A 172 13.84 -10.16 -4.62
C GLY A 172 15.11 -9.38 -4.29
N LEU A 173 15.09 -8.62 -3.20
CA LEU A 173 16.27 -8.03 -2.57
C LEU A 173 16.75 -8.95 -1.43
N ALA A 174 17.94 -8.70 -0.90
CA ALA A 174 18.50 -9.49 0.19
C ALA A 174 17.58 -9.46 1.43
N ASN A 175 17.46 -10.63 2.06
CA ASN A 175 16.74 -10.78 3.33
C ASN A 175 17.43 -9.97 4.42
N GLU A 176 16.67 -9.11 5.10
CA GLU A 176 17.19 -8.34 6.21
C GLU A 176 17.52 -9.28 7.37
N ASN A 177 18.75 -9.20 7.89
CA ASN A 177 19.24 -10.08 8.96
C ASN A 177 19.03 -11.60 8.68
N ASN A 178 19.10 -12.02 7.41
CA ASN A 178 18.83 -13.39 6.97
C ASN A 178 17.42 -13.91 7.27
N ILE A 179 16.45 -13.03 7.55
CA ILE A 179 15.06 -13.40 7.81
C ILE A 179 14.23 -13.19 6.55
N ALA A 180 13.55 -14.24 6.11
CA ALA A 180 12.57 -14.14 5.03
C ALA A 180 11.24 -13.60 5.57
N GLU A 181 10.80 -12.45 5.05
CA GLU A 181 9.53 -11.82 5.45
C GLU A 181 8.32 -12.31 4.62
N GLY A 182 8.59 -13.11 3.59
CA GLY A 182 7.61 -13.64 2.63
C GLY A 182 8.27 -14.54 1.59
N SER A 183 7.76 -14.53 0.37
CA SER A 183 8.37 -15.21 -0.79
C SER A 183 8.44 -14.24 -1.97
N LEU A 184 9.42 -14.41 -2.85
CA LEU A 184 9.58 -13.60 -4.06
C LEU A 184 8.28 -13.61 -4.87
N LEU A 185 7.71 -12.43 -5.10
CA LEU A 185 6.52 -12.29 -5.93
C LEU A 185 6.91 -12.37 -7.40
N ALA A 186 6.18 -13.17 -8.18
CA ALA A 186 6.46 -13.45 -9.60
C ALA A 186 6.65 -12.21 -10.49
N LEU A 187 6.09 -11.06 -10.12
CA LEU A 187 6.27 -9.79 -10.84
C LEU A 187 7.71 -9.26 -10.79
N PHE A 188 8.48 -9.62 -9.77
CA PHE A 188 9.84 -9.11 -9.57
C PHE A 188 10.88 -10.13 -10.01
N SER A 189 11.74 -9.73 -10.96
CA SER A 189 12.77 -10.60 -11.53
C SER A 189 14.17 -9.96 -11.52
N ASN A 190 14.25 -8.64 -11.43
CA ASN A 190 15.49 -7.86 -11.45
C ASN A 190 15.22 -6.40 -11.03
N ASP A 191 16.27 -5.57 -11.02
CA ASP A 191 16.19 -4.14 -10.71
C ASP A 191 15.14 -3.40 -11.56
N ALA A 192 15.12 -3.64 -12.87
CA ALA A 192 14.16 -2.99 -13.77
C ALA A 192 12.70 -3.29 -13.42
N SER A 193 12.39 -4.51 -12.97
CA SER A 193 11.04 -4.88 -12.54
C SER A 193 10.57 -4.16 -11.26
N ARG A 194 11.51 -3.64 -10.46
CA ARG A 194 11.23 -2.90 -9.22
C ARG A 194 11.13 -1.38 -9.42
N VAL A 195 11.61 -0.86 -10.55
CA VAL A 195 11.50 0.57 -10.87
C VAL A 195 10.03 0.98 -10.90
N ALA A 196 9.71 2.05 -10.18
CA ALA A 196 8.36 2.60 -10.11
C ALA A 196 8.38 4.10 -10.34
N TYR A 197 7.29 4.59 -10.93
CA TYR A 197 7.12 5.98 -11.32
C TYR A 197 5.97 6.61 -10.53
N PRO A 198 6.04 7.88 -10.13
CA PRO A 198 4.93 8.56 -9.49
C PRO A 198 3.79 8.85 -10.46
N THR A 199 2.57 8.91 -9.93
CA THR A 199 1.42 9.46 -10.66
C THR A 199 1.57 10.97 -10.81
N ALA A 200 0.82 11.57 -11.75
CA ALA A 200 0.78 13.02 -11.89
C ALA A 200 0.27 13.70 -10.61
N GLN A 201 -0.75 13.11 -9.97
CA GLN A 201 -1.29 13.64 -8.72
C GLN A 201 -0.29 13.51 -7.55
N CYS A 202 0.51 12.44 -7.52
CA CYS A 202 1.58 12.30 -6.52
C CYS A 202 2.64 13.41 -6.66
N VAL A 203 3.01 13.78 -7.89
CA VAL A 203 3.94 14.90 -8.15
C VAL A 203 3.32 16.24 -7.80
N ASN A 204 2.08 16.48 -8.23
CA ASN A 204 1.42 17.77 -8.09
C ASN A 204 0.97 18.08 -6.65
N ASN A 205 0.75 17.06 -5.82
CA ASN A 205 0.28 17.21 -4.44
C ASN A 205 1.36 16.94 -3.39
N ALA A 206 2.64 17.05 -3.77
CA ALA A 206 3.76 16.85 -2.88
C ALA A 206 3.93 18.05 -1.94
N ASP A 207 3.51 17.90 -0.69
CA ASP A 207 3.48 18.98 0.27
C ASP A 207 4.85 19.23 0.90
N GLY A 208 5.49 20.32 0.48
CA GLY A 208 6.81 20.77 0.95
C GLY A 208 7.99 20.07 0.29
N TYR A 209 7.76 19.18 -0.67
CA TYR A 209 8.81 18.45 -1.36
C TYR A 209 8.99 18.97 -2.79
N THR A 210 10.17 19.54 -3.08
CA THR A 210 10.53 20.03 -4.41
C THR A 210 11.84 19.39 -4.87
N ASN A 211 11.79 18.63 -5.96
CA ASN A 211 12.96 18.04 -6.59
C ASN A 211 12.70 17.87 -8.09
N SER A 212 13.58 18.37 -8.96
CA SER A 212 13.43 18.28 -10.42
C SER A 212 13.56 16.85 -10.97
N GLY A 213 14.08 15.92 -10.16
CA GLY A 213 14.07 14.48 -10.39
C GLY A 213 12.74 13.82 -10.07
N PHE A 214 11.87 14.45 -9.27
CA PHE A 214 10.57 13.89 -8.91
C PHE A 214 9.54 14.20 -9.98
N ALA A 215 9.51 13.38 -11.01
CA ALA A 215 8.67 13.54 -12.19
C ALA A 215 8.05 12.21 -12.63
N THR A 216 6.93 12.26 -13.35
CA THR A 216 6.21 11.06 -13.83
C THR A 216 7.00 10.22 -14.82
N SER A 217 8.05 10.77 -15.41
CA SER A 217 8.96 10.10 -16.36
C SER A 217 10.23 9.53 -15.72
N LYS A 218 10.42 9.72 -14.42
CA LYS A 218 11.62 9.29 -13.69
C LYS A 218 11.27 8.27 -12.62
N GLY A 219 12.09 7.22 -12.51
CA GLY A 219 11.99 6.26 -11.42
C GLY A 219 12.16 6.96 -10.08
N TRP A 220 11.44 6.50 -9.06
CA TRP A 220 11.46 7.13 -7.75
C TRP A 220 11.54 6.10 -6.63
N TYR A 221 12.03 6.56 -5.48
CA TYR A 221 12.15 5.76 -4.27
C TYR A 221 10.77 5.31 -3.79
N TRP A 222 10.64 4.08 -3.31
CA TRP A 222 9.40 3.63 -2.68
C TRP A 222 9.63 2.68 -1.51
N TRP A 223 8.81 2.82 -0.47
CA TRP A 223 8.98 2.14 0.80
C TRP A 223 8.73 0.64 0.73
N LEU A 224 9.53 -0.09 1.49
CA LEU A 224 9.27 -1.46 1.90
C LEU A 224 8.87 -1.46 3.38
N ARG A 225 8.19 -2.51 3.84
CA ARG A 225 7.92 -2.68 5.29
C ARG A 225 9.15 -3.08 6.10
N THR A 226 10.18 -3.57 5.42
CA THR A 226 11.41 -4.07 6.04
C THR A 226 12.19 -2.92 6.68
N PRO A 227 12.54 -3.00 7.99
CA PRO A 227 13.45 -2.04 8.61
C PRO A 227 14.91 -2.34 8.27
N ASP A 228 15.82 -1.42 8.58
CA ASP A 228 17.19 -1.81 8.89
C ASP A 228 17.22 -2.48 10.27
N SER A 229 17.70 -3.71 10.33
CA SER A 229 17.72 -4.53 11.55
C SER A 229 18.73 -4.06 12.60
N SER A 230 19.73 -3.27 12.19
CA SER A 230 20.82 -2.81 13.05
C SER A 230 20.52 -1.46 13.73
N GLY A 231 19.58 -0.68 13.20
CA GLY A 231 19.21 0.63 13.72
C GLY A 231 17.73 0.78 14.07
N ALA A 232 17.36 1.90 14.69
CA ALA A 232 16.01 2.14 15.21
C ALA A 232 15.11 3.00 14.29
N ILE A 233 15.68 3.54 13.20
CA ILE A 233 15.11 4.69 12.47
C ILE A 233 15.08 4.51 10.95
N ILE A 234 15.88 3.58 10.43
CA ILE A 234 16.04 3.38 9.00
C ILE A 234 15.03 2.36 8.51
N VAL A 235 14.32 2.70 7.43
CA VAL A 235 13.38 1.82 6.72
C VAL A 235 13.94 1.54 5.32
N ARG A 236 13.87 0.29 4.88
CA ARG A 236 14.32 -0.10 3.54
C ARG A 236 13.37 0.46 2.50
N CYS A 237 13.94 0.81 1.35
CA CYS A 237 13.19 1.22 0.18
C CYS A 237 13.84 0.65 -1.08
N VAL A 238 13.11 0.70 -2.18
CA VAL A 238 13.67 0.47 -3.50
C VAL A 238 14.14 1.82 -4.04
N HIS A 239 15.37 1.86 -4.58
CA HIS A 239 15.95 3.03 -5.23
C HIS A 239 15.25 3.36 -6.56
N SER A 240 15.47 4.56 -7.09
CA SER A 240 14.95 4.98 -8.41
C SER A 240 15.39 4.10 -9.59
N VAL A 241 16.43 3.29 -9.41
CA VAL A 241 16.95 2.33 -10.41
C VAL A 241 16.64 0.88 -10.07
N GLY A 242 15.89 0.63 -9.01
CA GLY A 242 15.46 -0.72 -8.61
C GLY A 242 16.38 -1.44 -7.63
N SER A 243 17.53 -0.89 -7.25
CA SER A 243 18.41 -1.46 -6.22
C SER A 243 17.83 -1.27 -4.81
N LEU A 244 18.40 -1.98 -3.82
CA LEU A 244 18.11 -1.73 -2.41
C LEU A 244 18.62 -0.34 -2.03
N ASN A 245 17.80 0.41 -1.29
CA ASN A 245 18.20 1.63 -0.62
C ASN A 245 17.52 1.71 0.75
N TYR A 246 17.74 2.83 1.44
CA TYR A 246 17.13 3.11 2.70
C TYR A 246 16.92 4.61 2.89
N ASP A 247 16.00 4.97 3.77
CA ASP A 247 15.82 6.35 4.24
C ASP A 247 15.27 6.34 5.67
N HIS A 248 15.32 7.48 6.34
CA HIS A 248 14.78 7.64 7.68
C HIS A 248 13.25 7.63 7.65
N ALA A 249 12.64 7.01 8.66
CA ALA A 249 11.19 6.81 8.73
C ALA A 249 10.39 8.11 8.53
N TYR A 250 10.87 9.23 9.09
CA TYR A 250 10.20 10.54 9.07
C TYR A 250 10.32 11.36 7.77
N SER A 251 11.10 10.90 6.79
CA SER A 251 11.57 11.74 5.68
C SER A 251 10.42 12.28 4.81
N GLY A 252 9.48 11.42 4.42
CA GLY A 252 8.29 11.85 3.67
C GLY A 252 8.48 12.14 2.19
N ASN A 253 9.66 11.87 1.64
CA ASN A 253 10.04 11.98 0.22
C ASN A 253 9.94 10.64 -0.55
N ASN A 254 9.67 9.53 0.14
CA ASN A 254 9.62 8.19 -0.44
C ASN A 254 8.18 7.79 -0.77
N GLY A 255 8.04 7.09 -1.89
CA GLY A 255 6.76 6.69 -2.46
C GLY A 255 6.08 5.54 -1.72
N VAL A 256 4.75 5.60 -1.67
CA VAL A 256 3.90 4.52 -1.17
C VAL A 256 3.40 3.68 -2.35
N ARG A 257 3.62 2.37 -2.28
CA ARG A 257 3.10 1.37 -3.24
C ARG A 257 2.48 0.20 -2.48
N PRO A 258 1.23 0.33 -2.03
CA PRO A 258 0.62 -0.71 -1.23
C PRO A 258 0.24 -1.91 -2.08
N LEU A 259 0.32 -3.07 -1.45
CA LEU A 259 -0.14 -4.36 -1.91
C LEU A 259 -1.46 -4.71 -1.22
N CYS A 260 -2.24 -5.57 -1.86
CA CYS A 260 -3.39 -6.21 -1.25
C CYS A 260 -3.68 -7.58 -1.85
N ASN A 261 -4.51 -8.35 -1.15
CA ASN A 261 -4.98 -9.65 -1.62
C ASN A 261 -6.47 -9.61 -1.91
N LEU A 262 -6.85 -10.16 -3.06
CA LEU A 262 -8.24 -10.33 -3.49
C LEU A 262 -8.49 -11.80 -3.84
N LYS A 263 -9.74 -12.26 -3.77
CA LYS A 263 -10.10 -13.61 -4.22
C LYS A 263 -9.88 -13.76 -5.72
N SER A 264 -9.30 -14.88 -6.14
CA SER A 264 -9.07 -15.19 -7.55
C SER A 264 -10.35 -15.29 -8.37
N SER A 265 -11.49 -15.59 -7.74
CA SER A 265 -12.80 -15.75 -8.36
C SER A 265 -13.51 -14.43 -8.67
N ILE A 266 -12.97 -13.27 -8.28
CA ILE A 266 -13.58 -11.96 -8.57
C ILE A 266 -13.67 -11.78 -10.08
N SER A 267 -14.85 -11.38 -10.56
CA SER A 267 -15.10 -11.13 -11.97
C SER A 267 -14.43 -9.84 -12.43
N VAL A 268 -13.88 -9.86 -13.64
CA VAL A 268 -13.33 -8.70 -14.34
C VAL A 268 -13.87 -8.65 -15.76
N SER A 269 -13.69 -7.52 -16.44
CA SER A 269 -14.07 -7.36 -17.85
C SER A 269 -13.41 -8.41 -18.77
N ASP A 270 -14.06 -8.76 -19.88
CA ASP A 270 -13.55 -9.76 -20.83
C ASP A 270 -12.26 -9.30 -21.52
N SER A 271 -12.17 -7.98 -21.75
CA SER A 271 -11.05 -7.29 -22.38
C SER A 271 -10.64 -6.07 -21.55
N PRO A 272 -9.35 -5.64 -21.63
CA PRO A 272 -8.93 -4.39 -21.04
C PRO A 272 -9.54 -3.19 -21.78
N ASN A 273 -9.60 -2.05 -21.10
CA ASN A 273 -9.97 -0.77 -21.71
C ASN A 273 -8.82 -0.20 -22.58
N SER A 274 -9.02 0.99 -23.13
CA SER A 274 -8.03 1.68 -23.99
C SER A 274 -6.67 1.91 -23.31
N ASP A 275 -6.64 1.96 -21.97
CA ASP A 275 -5.43 2.15 -21.17
C ASP A 275 -4.76 0.83 -20.78
N GLY A 276 -5.30 -0.31 -21.23
CA GLY A 276 -4.80 -1.65 -20.93
C GLY A 276 -5.25 -2.19 -19.57
N ASN A 277 -6.24 -1.58 -18.92
CA ASN A 277 -6.71 -1.96 -17.59
C ASN A 277 -8.03 -2.73 -17.66
N TYR A 278 -8.14 -3.80 -16.88
CA TYR A 278 -9.40 -4.50 -16.63
C TYR A 278 -10.22 -3.78 -15.56
N THR A 279 -11.55 -3.83 -15.69
CA THR A 279 -12.45 -3.28 -14.67
C THR A 279 -12.96 -4.41 -13.77
N VAL A 280 -12.94 -4.21 -12.46
CA VAL A 280 -13.53 -5.16 -11.50
C VAL A 280 -15.05 -5.10 -11.57
N ILE A 281 -15.68 -6.27 -11.68
CA ILE A 281 -17.14 -6.41 -11.75
C ILE A 281 -17.62 -6.96 -10.41
N TYR A 282 -18.22 -6.09 -9.61
CA TYR A 282 -18.85 -6.51 -8.36
C TYR A 282 -20.25 -7.04 -8.64
N ASN A 283 -20.52 -8.27 -8.21
CA ASN A 283 -21.88 -8.80 -8.23
C ASN A 283 -22.75 -7.91 -7.35
N SER A 284 -23.73 -7.26 -7.97
CA SER A 284 -24.80 -6.58 -7.23
C SER A 284 -25.87 -7.63 -6.96
N ALA A 285 -26.43 -7.65 -5.75
CA ALA A 285 -27.64 -8.43 -5.50
C ALA A 285 -28.71 -8.02 -6.54
N PRO A 286 -29.49 -8.96 -7.10
CA PRO A 286 -30.60 -8.60 -7.96
C PRO A 286 -31.52 -7.62 -7.22
N SER A 287 -31.87 -6.49 -7.84
CA SER A 287 -32.94 -5.65 -7.32
C SER A 287 -34.26 -6.41 -7.45
N ALA A 288 -35.10 -6.38 -6.41
CA ALA A 288 -36.46 -6.92 -6.50
C ALA A 288 -37.17 -6.27 -7.70
N PRO A 289 -37.85 -7.05 -8.57
CA PRO A 289 -38.61 -6.48 -9.67
C PRO A 289 -39.70 -5.54 -9.11
N PRO A 290 -39.98 -4.41 -9.78
CA PRO A 290 -40.92 -3.40 -9.28
C PRO A 290 -42.36 -3.93 -9.13
N SER A 291 -42.71 -5.02 -9.80
CA SER A 291 -43.93 -5.79 -9.55
C SER A 291 -43.77 -7.23 -10.01
N ILE A 292 -44.51 -8.13 -9.35
CA ILE A 292 -44.77 -9.49 -9.81
C ILE A 292 -46.23 -9.56 -10.22
N THR A 293 -46.52 -9.78 -11.50
CA THR A 293 -47.88 -10.02 -11.96
C THR A 293 -48.14 -11.51 -11.89
N ALA A 294 -48.82 -11.96 -10.84
CA ALA A 294 -49.27 -13.34 -10.75
C ALA A 294 -50.41 -13.59 -11.76
N PRO A 295 -50.47 -14.76 -12.43
CA PRO A 295 -51.60 -15.11 -13.27
C PRO A 295 -52.89 -15.16 -12.46
N ALA A 296 -53.98 -14.60 -13.01
CA ALA A 296 -55.29 -14.60 -12.35
C ALA A 296 -55.92 -16.01 -12.25
N THR A 297 -55.42 -16.97 -13.02
CA THR A 297 -55.88 -18.37 -13.01
C THR A 297 -54.71 -19.31 -13.26
N CYS A 298 -54.60 -20.33 -12.40
CA CYS A 298 -53.80 -21.53 -12.66
C CYS A 298 -54.72 -22.53 -13.37
N TYR A 299 -54.29 -23.07 -14.51
CA TYR A 299 -54.96 -24.18 -15.19
C TYR A 299 -54.58 -25.51 -14.54
#